data_AF-B0B0D9-F1
#
_entry.id   AF-B0B0D9-F1
#
_cell.length_a   1.000
_cell.length_b   1.000
_cell.length_c   1.000
_cell.angle_alpha   90.00
_cell.angle_beta   90.00
_cell.angle_gamma   90.00
#
_symmetry.space_group_name_H-M   'P 1'
#
loop_
_entity.id
_entity.type
_entity.pdbx_description
1 polymer ?
#
loop_
_entity_poly.entity_id
_entity_poly.type
_entity_poly.pdbx_seq_one_letter_code
_entity_poly.pdbx_strand_id
1 'polypeptide(L)' 'ELEEVIYMAQPKGYEVKGKEDMVCRLHKSLYGLKQSPRQWYIRFDTFILKQGFHRNSYDACVYWKQSQKGTYIYLLL' A
#
# COMPACT_ATOMS: atom_id res chain seq x y z
N GLU A 1 7.25 -1.46 1.00
CA GLU A 1 7.80 -0.75 2.18
C GLU A 1 8.03 0.70 1.78
N LEU A 2 8.49 1.57 2.67
CA LEU A 2 8.86 2.91 2.22
C LEU A 2 10.19 2.84 1.47
N GLU A 3 10.20 3.33 0.23
CA GLU A 3 11.42 3.47 -0.59
C GLU A 3 12.34 4.57 -0.03
N GLU A 4 11.75 5.57 0.63
CA GLU A 4 12.45 6.72 1.19
C GLU A 4 12.40 6.71 2.72
N VAL A 5 13.41 7.28 3.36
CA VAL A 5 13.40 7.49 4.80
C VAL A 5 12.61 8.75 5.12
N ILE A 6 11.46 8.58 5.77
CA ILE A 6 10.58 9.70 6.14
C ILE A 6 10.54 9.81 7.66
N TYR A 7 10.71 11.04 8.14
CA TYR A 7 10.52 11.41 9.54
C TYR A 7 9.29 12.29 9.69
N MET A 8 8.62 12.18 10.82
CA MET A 8 7.53 13.07 11.21
C MET A 8 7.71 13.54 12.65
N ALA A 9 7.15 14.71 12.98
CA ALA A 9 7.06 15.14 14.36
C ALA A 9 6.32 14.09 15.21
N GLN A 10 6.64 14.06 16.51
CA GLN A 10 5.93 13.19 17.44
C GLN A 10 4.42 13.52 17.40
N PRO A 11 3.55 12.51 17.25
CA PRO A 11 2.13 12.75 17.27
C PRO A 11 1.67 13.15 18.68
N LYS A 12 0.67 14.03 18.74
CA LYS A 12 0.10 14.51 20.01
C LYS A 12 -0.26 13.34 20.91
N GLY A 13 0.25 13.37 22.15
CA GLY A 13 0.03 12.31 23.15
C GLY A 13 1.05 11.16 23.13
N TYR A 14 2.02 11.18 22.20
CA TYR A 14 3.15 10.23 22.15
C TYR A 14 4.49 10.91 22.42
N GLU A 15 4.49 12.19 22.76
CA GLU A 15 5.68 12.96 23.11
C GLU A 15 6.33 12.37 24.37
N VAL A 16 7.63 12.10 24.30
CA VAL A 16 8.39 11.64 25.47
C VAL A 16 8.96 12.86 26.20
N LYS A 17 8.63 13.00 27.48
CA LYS A 17 9.09 14.12 28.33
C LYS A 17 10.64 14.21 28.33
N GLY A 18 11.16 15.39 28.06
CA GLY A 18 12.60 15.66 27.94
C GLY A 18 13.22 15.22 26.60
N LYS A 19 12.39 14.83 25.62
CA LYS A 19 12.78 14.42 24.26
C LYS A 19 11.82 15.01 23.23
N GLU A 20 11.33 16.22 23.48
CA GLU A 20 10.32 16.90 22.66
C GLU A 20 10.82 17.20 21.23
N ASP A 21 12.14 17.31 21.05
CA ASP A 21 12.83 17.52 19.79
C ASP A 21 12.98 16.25 18.93
N MET A 22 12.65 15.07 19.48
CA MET A 22 12.70 13.83 18.72
C MET A 22 11.64 13.77 17.63
N VAL A 23 11.95 12.99 16.60
CA VAL A 23 11.08 12.70 15.46
C VAL A 23 10.85 11.20 15.33
N CYS A 24 9.69 10.81 14.80
CA CYS A 24 9.37 9.42 14.50
C CYS A 24 9.83 9.08 13.08
N ARG A 25 10.60 8.00 12.94
CA ARG A 25 10.88 7.40 11.62
C ARG A 25 9.72 6.53 11.19
N LEU A 26 9.19 6.77 10.00
CA LEU A 26 8.15 5.94 9.42
C LEU A 26 8.75 4.66 8.84
N HIS A 27 8.20 3.52 9.25
CA HIS A 27 8.51 2.21 8.68
C HIS A 27 7.49 1.77 7.61
N LYS A 28 6.30 2.39 7.62
CA LYS A 28 5.20 2.13 6.68
C LYS A 28 4.58 3.47 6.24
N SER A 29 4.02 3.49 5.03
CA SER A 29 3.34 4.68 4.51
C SER A 29 2.08 4.99 5.32
N LEU A 30 1.92 6.25 5.72
CA LEU A 30 0.70 6.77 6.34
C LEU A 30 -0.19 7.44 5.29
N TYR A 31 -1.50 7.45 5.48
CA TYR A 31 -2.39 8.22 4.61
C TYR A 31 -1.96 9.70 4.54
N GLY A 32 -2.14 10.31 3.38
CA GLY A 32 -1.75 11.71 3.13
C GLY A 32 -0.30 11.92 2.68
N LEU A 33 0.58 10.92 2.78
CA LEU A 33 1.90 11.04 2.16
C LEU A 33 1.80 10.91 0.63
N LYS A 34 2.63 11.66 -0.09
CA LYS A 34 2.66 11.69 -1.57
C LYS A 34 2.78 10.29 -2.19
N GLN A 35 3.60 9.42 -1.58
CA GLN A 35 3.85 8.06 -2.05
C GLN A 35 2.82 7.02 -1.58
N SER A 36 1.90 7.37 -0.68
CA SER A 36 0.96 6.41 -0.09
C SER A 36 0.04 5.73 -1.10
N PRO A 37 -0.55 6.42 -2.09
CA PRO A 37 -1.37 5.76 -3.11
C PRO A 37 -0.57 4.70 -3.88
N ARG A 38 0.67 5.01 -4.27
CA ARG A 38 1.56 4.08 -4.98
C ARG A 38 1.93 2.87 -4.13
N GLN A 39 2.27 3.08 -2.85
CA GLN A 39 2.61 1.99 -1.93
C GLN A 39 1.42 1.07 -1.65
N TRP A 40 0.21 1.63 -1.57
CA TRP A 40 -1.02 0.84 -1.48
C TRP A 40 -1.26 0.02 -2.75
N TYR A 41 -1.12 0.61 -3.93
CA TYR A 41 -1.25 -0.10 -5.20
C TYR A 41 -0.26 -1.27 -5.31
N ILE A 42 1.03 -1.06 -5.02
CA ILE A 42 2.05 -2.12 -5.08
C ILE A 42 1.71 -3.27 -4.13
N ARG A 43 1.27 -2.95 -2.90
CA ARG A 43 0.85 -3.97 -1.92
C ARG A 43 -0.36 -4.75 -2.42
N PHE A 44 -1.37 -4.06 -2.93
CA PHE A 44 -2.57 -4.70 -3.46
C PHE A 44 -2.24 -5.59 -4.65
N ASP A 45 -1.48 -5.08 -5.63
CA ASP A 45 -1.06 -5.81 -6.82
C ASP A 45 -0.32 -7.09 -6.46
N THR A 46 0.69 -6.97 -5.58
CA THR A 46 1.45 -8.14 -5.10
C THR A 46 0.54 -9.16 -4.42
N PHE A 47 -0.44 -8.70 -3.63
CA PHE A 47 -1.37 -9.56 -2.94
C PHE A 47 -2.32 -10.27 -3.92
N ILE A 48 -2.94 -9.53 -4.85
CA ILE A 48 -3.96 -10.07 -5.74
C ILE A 48 -3.37 -11.06 -6.75
N LEU A 49 -2.15 -10.81 -7.23
CA LEU A 49 -1.40 -11.75 -8.06
C LEU A 49 -1.12 -13.07 -7.31
N LYS A 50 -0.78 -13.00 -6.01
CA LYS A 50 -0.64 -14.20 -5.15
C LYS A 50 -1.95 -14.95 -4.93
N GLN A 51 -3.10 -14.28 -5.04
CA GLN A 51 -4.41 -14.94 -5.01
C GLN A 51 -4.78 -15.63 -6.34
N GLY A 52 -3.88 -15.61 -7.33
CA GLY A 52 -4.09 -16.23 -8.64
C GLY A 52 -4.93 -15.38 -9.59
N PHE A 53 -5.00 -14.06 -9.36
CA PHE A 53 -5.48 -13.14 -10.39
C PHE A 53 -4.34 -12.77 -11.34
N HIS A 54 -4.72 -12.37 -12.55
CA HIS A 54 -3.83 -11.86 -13.58
C HIS A 54 -4.19 -10.40 -13.87
N ARG A 55 -3.17 -9.55 -14.04
CA ARG A 55 -3.37 -8.17 -14.49
C ARG A 55 -3.79 -8.16 -15.97
N ASN A 56 -4.73 -7.31 -16.32
CA ASN A 56 -5.10 -7.07 -17.71
C ASN A 56 -3.97 -6.31 -18.46
N SER A 57 -3.77 -6.62 -19.74
CA SER A 57 -2.71 -6.02 -20.55
C SER A 57 -3.01 -4.59 -21.03
N TYR A 58 -4.29 -4.21 -21.07
CA TYR A 58 -4.77 -2.93 -21.59
C TYR A 58 -5.11 -1.93 -20.49
N ASP A 59 -5.52 -2.41 -19.31
CA ASP A 59 -5.89 -1.58 -18.16
C ASP A 59 -5.26 -2.09 -16.87
N ALA A 60 -4.45 -1.25 -16.22
CA ALA A 60 -3.72 -1.58 -15.00
C ALA A 60 -4.60 -1.63 -13.73
N CYS A 61 -5.85 -1.17 -13.82
CA CYS A 61 -6.85 -1.26 -12.76
C CYS A 61 -7.72 -2.53 -12.88
N VAL A 62 -7.61 -3.29 -13.97
CA VAL A 62 -8.39 -4.50 -14.21
C VAL A 62 -7.56 -5.74 -13.91
N TYR A 63 -8.10 -6.62 -13.07
CA TYR A 63 -7.59 -7.95 -12.80
C TYR A 63 -8.64 -8.99 -13.16
N TRP A 64 -8.19 -10.17 -13.59
CA TRP A 64 -9.10 -11.26 -13.90
C TRP A 64 -8.59 -12.59 -13.35
N LYS A 65 -9.52 -13.50 -13.06
CA LYS A 65 -9.22 -14.87 -12.65
C LYS A 65 -10.24 -15.83 -13.23
N GLN A 66 -9.79 -16.97 -13.72
CA GLN A 66 -10.68 -18.06 -14.12
C GLN A 66 -10.91 -19.01 -12.94
N SER A 67 -12.17 -19.30 -12.64
CA SER A 67 -12.58 -20.32 -11.68
C SER A 67 -12.43 -21.72 -12.27
N GLN A 68 -12.35 -22.74 -11.42
CA GLN A 68 -12.31 -24.15 -11.84
C GLN A 68 -13.52 -24.56 -12.70
N LYS A 69 -14.65 -23.86 -12.55
CA LYS A 69 -15.87 -24.09 -13.35
C LYS A 69 -15.88 -23.35 -14.69
N GLY A 70 -14.78 -22.69 -15.07
CA GLY A 70 -14.66 -21.92 -16.31
C GLY A 70 -15.24 -20.50 -16.25
N THR A 71 -15.82 -20.07 -15.12
CA THR A 71 -16.33 -18.71 -14.93
C THR A 71 -15.18 -17.71 -14.75
N TYR A 72 -15.30 -16.53 -15.36
CA TYR A 72 -14.36 -15.43 -15.18
C TYR A 72 -14.83 -14.48 -14.08
N ILE A 73 -13.90 -14.11 -13.20
CA ILE A 73 -14.07 -13.07 -12.18
C ILE A 73 -13.22 -11.90 -12.60
N TYR A 74 -13.83 -10.72 -12.70
CA TYR A 74 -13.14 -9.47 -12.97
C TYR A 74 -13.16 -8.60 -11.72
N LEU A 75 -12.02 -8.00 -11.40
CA LEU A 75 -11.85 -7.05 -10.29
C LEU A 75 -11.35 -5.73 -10.86
N LEU A 76 -12.03 -4.64 -10.48
CA LEU A 76 -11.69 -3.27 -10.85
C LEU A 76 -11.28 -2.50 -9.59
N LEU A 77 -10.22 -1.72 -9.70
CA LEU A 77 -9.61 -0.94 -8.62
C LEU A 77 -10.02 0.53 -8.65
#